data_AF-A0A7Y3IE12-F1
#
_entry.id   AF-A0A7Y3IE12-F1
#
_cell.length_a   1.000
_cell.length_b   1.000
_cell.length_c   1.000
_cell.angle_alpha   90.00
_cell.angle_beta   90.00
_cell.angle_gamma   90.00
#
_symmetry.space_group_name_H-M   'P 1'
#
loop_
_entity.id
_entity.type
_entity.pdbx_description
1 polymer ?
#
loop_
_entity_poly.entity_id
_entity_poly.type
_entity_poly.pdbx_seq_one_letter_code
_entity_poly.pdbx_strand_id
1 'polypeptide(L)'
;MKSRWLVVALAAAATAPDVHGQSGSTTGLGPDTVTTTPSGRYPANGLHRLLLGDLNRDLWAVPVSAPVLDLRRFAGGLSPLRRGGGLQTQSLRLRGQDGQTYNFRSIDKDATRGLDPMLQNSLPARVLQDQIGALFPLSAMVVAPLLEAAGVLHPNPRLVVLPDDPLLGDFREEFGGLLGWLEVRPDEGPDGEPGFAGSTRIVGSPRLLERLEESPLEQVDAQAYLRARLLDVFVGDWDRHPDQWRWASFERGDTVSWYPIPR
;
A
#
# COMPACT_ATOMS: atom_id res chain seq x y z
N MET A 1 4.48 38.36 47.12
CA MET A 1 5.27 37.39 46.31
C MET A 1 4.32 36.36 45.74
N LYS A 2 4.21 36.26 44.40
CA LYS A 2 3.30 35.32 43.72
C LYS A 2 3.99 33.95 43.59
N SER A 3 3.45 32.93 44.24
CA SER A 3 3.95 31.56 44.12
C SER A 3 3.52 30.97 42.78
N ARG A 4 4.49 30.67 41.90
CA ARG A 4 4.25 29.98 40.62
C ARG A 4 4.35 28.48 40.89
N TRP A 5 3.24 27.78 40.79
CA TRP A 5 3.22 26.32 40.72
C TRP A 5 3.71 25.92 39.31
N LEU A 6 4.92 25.37 39.22
CA LEU A 6 5.33 24.63 38.04
C LEU A 6 4.58 23.30 38.05
N VAL A 7 3.59 23.16 37.18
CA VAL A 7 3.05 21.85 36.83
C VAL A 7 4.04 21.23 35.84
N VAL A 8 4.87 20.31 36.33
CA VAL A 8 5.65 19.42 35.47
C VAL A 8 4.68 18.35 34.99
N ALA A 9 4.18 18.49 33.76
CA ALA A 9 3.48 17.42 33.08
C ALA A 9 4.51 16.34 32.74
N LEU A 10 4.52 15.26 33.51
CA LEU A 10 5.15 14.01 33.07
C LEU A 10 4.32 13.52 31.87
N ALA A 11 4.85 13.72 30.66
CA ALA A 11 4.39 12.96 29.51
C ALA A 11 4.79 11.50 29.77
N ALA A 12 3.83 10.68 30.18
CA ALA A 12 3.98 9.24 30.12
C ALA A 12 4.29 8.92 28.65
N ALA A 13 5.51 8.44 28.39
CA ALA A 13 5.89 7.93 27.08
C ALA A 13 5.02 6.69 26.83
N ALA A 14 3.86 6.92 26.24
CA ALA A 14 2.97 5.85 25.86
C ALA A 14 3.68 5.05 24.78
N THR A 15 3.85 3.75 25.03
CA THR A 15 4.42 2.80 24.08
C THR A 15 3.70 2.94 22.76
N ALA A 16 4.43 3.31 21.71
CA ALA A 16 3.91 3.28 20.35
C ALA A 16 3.39 1.86 20.07
N PRO A 17 2.30 1.71 19.30
CA PRO A 17 1.86 0.38 18.87
C PRO A 17 3.04 -0.33 18.21
N ASP A 18 3.17 -1.62 18.50
CA ASP A 18 4.28 -2.41 17.96
C ASP A 18 4.17 -2.41 16.42
N VAL A 19 5.17 -1.80 15.79
CA VAL A 19 5.28 -1.71 14.34
C VAL A 19 5.74 -3.07 13.78
N HIS A 20 6.34 -3.91 14.63
CA HIS A 20 6.85 -5.24 14.31
C HIS A 20 5.71 -6.27 14.44
N GLY A 21 5.01 -6.54 13.33
CA GLY A 21 3.88 -7.48 13.33
C GLY A 21 2.87 -7.25 12.21
N GLN A 22 3.11 -6.26 11.35
CA GLN A 22 2.23 -5.86 10.25
C GLN A 22 2.32 -6.78 9.02
N SER A 23 2.95 -7.94 9.21
CA SER A 23 3.20 -8.94 8.16
C SER A 23 2.14 -10.03 8.23
N GLY A 24 1.45 -10.27 7.12
CA GLY A 24 0.57 -11.43 6.97
C GLY A 24 1.34 -12.74 6.89
N SER A 25 0.62 -13.85 6.73
CA SER A 25 1.17 -15.21 6.63
C SER A 25 2.36 -15.29 5.66
N THR A 26 3.54 -15.75 6.09
CA THR A 26 4.73 -16.02 5.22
C THR A 26 4.67 -17.38 4.52
N THR A 27 3.84 -18.27 5.03
CA THR A 27 3.66 -19.62 4.53
C THR A 27 2.88 -19.61 3.21
N GLY A 28 3.44 -20.24 2.17
CA GLY A 28 2.73 -20.47 0.89
C GLY A 28 3.11 -19.55 -0.27
N LEU A 29 4.24 -18.83 -0.22
CA LEU A 29 4.89 -18.42 -1.47
C LEU A 29 5.30 -19.70 -2.21
N GLY A 30 4.92 -19.86 -3.48
CA GLY A 30 5.19 -21.09 -4.23
C GLY A 30 6.70 -21.38 -4.31
N PRO A 31 7.10 -22.64 -4.53
CA PRO A 31 8.52 -22.98 -4.70
C PRO A 31 9.12 -22.34 -5.95
N ASP A 32 8.26 -22.00 -6.91
CA ASP A 32 8.66 -21.44 -8.19
C ASP A 32 8.94 -19.95 -8.03
N THR A 33 10.18 -19.58 -8.36
CA THR A 33 10.60 -18.18 -8.46
C THR A 33 10.88 -17.88 -9.92
N VAL A 34 10.39 -16.74 -10.39
CA VAL A 34 10.59 -16.28 -11.76
C VAL A 34 11.47 -15.03 -11.73
N THR A 35 12.47 -15.00 -12.60
CA THR A 35 13.21 -13.78 -12.89
C THR A 35 12.52 -13.06 -14.04
N THR A 36 12.03 -11.85 -13.80
CA THR A 36 11.34 -11.02 -14.79
C THR A 36 11.76 -9.56 -14.63
N THR A 37 11.44 -8.71 -15.60
CA THR A 37 11.61 -7.26 -15.48
C THR A 37 10.30 -6.61 -15.06
N PRO A 38 10.30 -5.49 -14.29
CA PRO A 38 9.08 -4.76 -13.97
C PRO A 38 8.15 -4.48 -15.15
N SER A 39 8.71 -4.04 -16.29
CA SER A 39 7.97 -3.96 -17.56
C SER A 39 8.93 -3.76 -18.73
N GLY A 40 8.69 -4.50 -19.82
CA GLY A 40 9.43 -4.33 -21.08
C GLY A 40 9.00 -3.12 -21.91
N ARG A 41 8.03 -2.31 -21.46
CA ARG A 41 7.41 -1.24 -22.26
C ARG A 41 8.20 0.07 -22.29
N TYR A 42 8.96 0.36 -21.24
CA TYR A 42 9.61 1.65 -21.02
C TYR A 42 11.05 1.82 -21.53
N PRO A 43 11.83 0.75 -21.80
CA PRO A 43 13.13 0.90 -22.44
C PRO A 43 13.04 1.75 -23.72
N ALA A 44 13.90 2.76 -23.81
CA ALA A 44 13.84 3.77 -24.86
C ALA A 44 15.21 3.98 -25.51
N ASN A 45 15.22 4.30 -26.81
CA ASN A 45 16.42 4.66 -27.55
C ASN A 45 16.77 6.16 -27.35
N GLY A 46 17.92 6.59 -27.89
CA GLY A 46 18.43 7.95 -27.69
C GLY A 46 17.51 9.07 -28.19
N LEU A 47 16.82 8.89 -29.33
CA LEU A 47 15.87 9.88 -29.82
C LEU A 47 14.64 9.99 -28.92
N HIS A 48 14.13 8.86 -28.45
CA HIS A 48 12.99 8.83 -27.53
C HIS A 48 13.37 9.50 -26.20
N ARG A 49 14.55 9.20 -25.64
CA ARG A 49 15.06 9.86 -24.42
C ARG A 49 15.30 11.35 -24.59
N LEU A 50 15.76 11.79 -25.77
CA LEU A 50 15.91 13.21 -26.07
C LEU A 50 14.56 13.96 -26.04
N LEU A 51 13.49 13.33 -26.51
CA LEU A 51 12.16 13.94 -26.61
C LEU A 51 11.33 13.82 -25.32
N LEU A 52 11.38 12.68 -24.63
CA LEU A 52 10.52 12.35 -23.49
C LEU A 52 11.30 12.11 -22.18
N GLY A 53 12.60 12.37 -22.19
CA GLY A 53 13.48 12.26 -21.02
C GLY A 53 13.94 10.83 -20.69
N ASP A 54 15.00 10.75 -19.90
CA ASP A 54 15.55 9.48 -19.41
C ASP A 54 14.65 8.79 -18.39
N LEU A 55 13.97 9.59 -17.54
CA LEU A 55 13.07 9.12 -16.49
C LEU A 55 13.73 8.02 -15.63
N ASN A 56 12.97 7.02 -15.19
CA ASN A 56 13.46 5.86 -14.46
C ASN A 56 13.51 4.60 -15.35
N ARG A 57 13.57 4.77 -16.68
CA ARG A 57 13.36 3.69 -17.68
C ARG A 57 14.29 2.49 -17.49
N ASP A 58 15.53 2.73 -17.05
CA ASP A 58 16.50 1.65 -16.83
C ASP A 58 16.08 0.74 -15.67
N LEU A 59 15.46 1.30 -14.62
CA LEU A 59 14.94 0.53 -13.49
C LEU A 59 13.81 -0.42 -13.90
N TRP A 60 13.04 -0.07 -14.93
CA TRP A 60 11.99 -0.93 -15.46
C TRP A 60 12.50 -2.17 -16.19
N ALA A 61 13.76 -2.14 -16.64
CA ALA A 61 14.43 -3.24 -17.33
C ALA A 61 15.30 -4.11 -16.40
N VAL A 62 15.46 -3.73 -15.13
CA VAL A 62 16.28 -4.50 -14.18
C VAL A 62 15.60 -5.85 -13.92
N PRO A 63 16.29 -6.99 -14.12
CA PRO A 63 15.76 -8.29 -13.75
C PRO A 63 15.58 -8.40 -12.24
N VAL A 64 14.38 -8.80 -11.82
CA VAL A 64 13.99 -9.00 -10.43
C VAL A 64 13.49 -10.43 -10.26
N SER A 65 13.88 -11.05 -9.14
CA SER A 65 13.45 -12.39 -8.80
C SER A 65 12.22 -12.28 -7.89
N ALA A 66 11.11 -12.87 -8.32
CA ALA A 66 9.84 -12.82 -7.59
C ALA A 66 9.22 -14.22 -7.48
N PRO A 67 8.77 -14.64 -6.29
CA PRO A 67 8.06 -15.89 -6.13
C PRO A 67 6.70 -15.82 -6.84
N VAL A 68 6.29 -16.95 -7.42
CA VAL A 68 4.93 -17.12 -7.92
C VAL A 68 4.01 -17.41 -6.73
N LEU A 69 2.93 -16.66 -6.61
CA LEU A 69 1.98 -16.82 -5.51
C LEU A 69 1.22 -18.15 -5.63
N ASP A 70 1.25 -19.00 -4.62
CA ASP A 70 0.41 -20.20 -4.58
C ASP A 70 -0.94 -19.86 -3.95
N LEU A 71 -1.95 -19.65 -4.81
CA LEU A 71 -3.30 -19.29 -4.37
C LEU A 71 -3.98 -20.36 -3.51
N ARG A 72 -3.53 -21.63 -3.55
CA ARG A 72 -4.14 -22.71 -2.73
C ARG A 72 -3.51 -22.80 -1.35
N ARG A 73 -2.26 -22.38 -1.19
CA ARG A 73 -1.49 -22.54 0.06
C ARG A 73 -1.35 -21.24 0.85
N PHE A 74 -1.12 -20.12 0.17
CA PHE A 74 -0.89 -18.85 0.85
C PHE A 74 -2.11 -18.47 1.70
N ALA A 75 -1.90 -18.10 2.96
CA ALA A 75 -2.97 -17.70 3.89
C ALA A 75 -4.10 -18.75 4.04
N GLY A 76 -3.76 -20.05 3.91
CA GLY A 76 -4.73 -21.16 3.93
C GLY A 76 -5.56 -21.30 2.64
N GLY A 77 -5.25 -20.51 1.61
CA GLY A 77 -5.99 -20.42 0.36
C GLY A 77 -6.54 -19.01 0.14
N LEU A 78 -6.25 -18.43 -1.02
CA LEU A 78 -6.70 -17.10 -1.44
C LEU A 78 -7.84 -17.22 -2.44
N SER A 79 -8.94 -16.53 -2.15
CA SER A 79 -10.08 -16.38 -3.05
C SER A 79 -10.18 -14.93 -3.53
N PRO A 80 -10.31 -14.67 -4.83
CA PRO A 80 -10.48 -13.31 -5.31
C PRO A 80 -11.85 -12.77 -4.93
N LEU A 81 -11.89 -11.49 -4.54
CA LEU A 81 -13.11 -10.83 -4.10
C LEU A 81 -13.59 -9.80 -5.11
N ARG A 82 -12.74 -8.83 -5.42
CA ARG A 82 -13.11 -7.71 -6.30
C ARG A 82 -11.89 -6.96 -6.82
N ARG A 83 -12.09 -6.33 -7.97
CA ARG A 83 -11.20 -5.31 -8.50
C ARG A 83 -11.22 -4.06 -7.62
N GLY A 84 -10.08 -3.41 -7.56
CA GLY A 84 -9.88 -2.10 -6.99
C GLY A 84 -8.78 -1.38 -7.75
N GLY A 85 -8.30 -0.29 -7.14
CA GLY A 85 -7.40 0.63 -7.82
C GLY A 85 -8.18 1.67 -8.62
N GLY A 86 -7.65 2.88 -8.65
CA GLY A 86 -8.30 4.03 -9.28
C GLY A 86 -8.15 4.00 -10.81
N LEU A 87 -7.90 5.16 -11.40
CA LEU A 87 -7.82 5.34 -12.85
C LEU A 87 -6.58 4.73 -13.52
N GLN A 88 -5.62 4.21 -12.75
CA GLN A 88 -4.33 3.73 -13.28
C GLN A 88 -3.82 2.44 -12.66
N THR A 89 -3.93 2.29 -11.34
CA THR A 89 -3.40 1.11 -10.64
C THR A 89 -4.37 -0.05 -10.77
N GLN A 90 -3.90 -1.22 -11.20
CA GLN A 90 -4.70 -2.44 -11.15
C GLN A 90 -4.49 -3.10 -9.79
N SER A 91 -5.58 -3.22 -9.02
CA SER A 91 -5.53 -3.92 -7.74
C SER A 91 -6.60 -5.00 -7.66
N LEU A 92 -6.22 -6.14 -7.09
CA LEU A 92 -7.12 -7.24 -6.82
C LEU A 92 -7.17 -7.50 -5.32
N ARG A 93 -8.38 -7.44 -4.76
CA ARG A 93 -8.60 -7.84 -3.37
C ARG A 93 -8.79 -9.35 -3.30
N LEU A 94 -8.08 -9.98 -2.38
CA LEU A 94 -8.12 -11.41 -2.11
C LEU A 94 -8.52 -11.64 -0.64
N ARG A 95 -9.23 -12.73 -0.36
CA ARG A 95 -9.53 -13.20 1.00
C ARG A 95 -8.78 -14.48 1.28
N GLY A 96 -8.00 -14.49 2.36
CA GLY A 96 -7.41 -15.71 2.90
C GLY A 96 -8.41 -16.51 3.73
N GLN A 97 -8.19 -17.81 3.84
CA GLN A 97 -8.90 -18.65 4.81
C GLN A 97 -8.42 -18.40 6.25
N ASP A 98 -7.30 -17.70 6.42
CA ASP A 98 -6.82 -17.16 7.70
C ASP A 98 -7.67 -15.97 8.23
N GLY A 99 -8.76 -15.62 7.54
CA GLY A 99 -9.65 -14.52 7.92
C GLY A 99 -9.16 -13.13 7.48
N GLN A 100 -7.92 -13.03 6.97
CA GLN A 100 -7.35 -11.76 6.54
C GLN A 100 -7.73 -11.42 5.10
N THR A 101 -7.74 -10.13 4.80
CA THR A 101 -7.88 -9.63 3.44
C THR A 101 -6.53 -9.14 2.95
N TYR A 102 -6.21 -9.44 1.70
CA TYR A 102 -4.98 -9.04 1.04
C TYR A 102 -5.29 -8.17 -0.18
N ASN A 103 -4.41 -7.25 -0.53
CA ASN A 103 -4.45 -6.56 -1.81
C ASN A 103 -3.22 -6.94 -2.62
N PHE A 104 -3.45 -7.44 -3.83
CA PHE A 104 -2.45 -7.46 -4.88
C PHE A 104 -2.51 -6.13 -5.63
N ARG A 105 -1.36 -5.56 -5.98
CA ARG A 105 -1.25 -4.36 -6.81
C ARG A 105 -0.19 -4.58 -7.88
N SER A 106 -0.54 -4.31 -9.14
CA SER A 106 0.42 -4.40 -10.25
C SER A 106 1.51 -3.34 -10.14
N ILE A 107 2.73 -3.71 -10.55
CA ILE A 107 3.84 -2.74 -10.66
C ILE A 107 3.67 -1.84 -11.89
N ASP A 108 3.43 -2.44 -13.05
CA ASP A 108 3.08 -1.71 -14.25
C ASP A 108 1.64 -1.19 -14.10
N LYS A 109 1.49 0.13 -14.16
CA LYS A 109 0.19 0.81 -14.09
C LYS A 109 -0.35 0.96 -15.50
N ASP A 110 -1.65 0.80 -15.66
CA ASP A 110 -2.29 1.06 -16.95
C ASP A 110 -2.91 2.45 -16.95
N ALA A 111 -2.15 3.42 -17.47
CA ALA A 111 -2.58 4.82 -17.53
C ALA A 111 -3.72 5.05 -18.53
N THR A 112 -4.00 4.07 -19.40
CA THR A 112 -5.02 4.19 -20.45
C THR A 112 -6.43 3.94 -19.95
N ARG A 113 -6.60 3.31 -18.78
CA ARG A 113 -7.92 2.98 -18.20
C ARG A 113 -8.79 4.20 -17.93
N GLY A 114 -8.18 5.35 -17.67
CA GLY A 114 -8.89 6.62 -17.49
C GLY A 114 -9.36 7.26 -18.81
N LEU A 115 -8.95 6.74 -19.96
CA LEU A 115 -9.32 7.26 -21.27
C LEU A 115 -10.61 6.60 -21.79
N ASP A 116 -11.34 7.36 -22.61
CA ASP A 116 -12.44 6.82 -23.41
C ASP A 116 -11.98 5.58 -24.20
N PRO A 117 -12.79 4.50 -24.30
CA PRO A 117 -12.44 3.29 -25.04
C PRO A 117 -11.92 3.55 -26.46
N MET A 118 -12.43 4.59 -27.15
CA MET A 118 -11.97 4.96 -28.49
C MET A 118 -10.52 5.50 -28.50
N LEU A 119 -10.05 6.06 -27.39
CA LEU A 119 -8.73 6.66 -27.25
C LEU A 119 -7.68 5.70 -26.67
N GLN A 120 -8.07 4.58 -26.07
CA GLN A 120 -7.14 3.65 -25.40
C GLN A 120 -6.04 3.11 -26.32
N ASN A 121 -6.30 3.03 -27.63
CA ASN A 121 -5.34 2.57 -28.65
C ASN A 121 -4.67 3.71 -29.46
N SER A 122 -4.79 4.96 -29.00
CA SER A 122 -4.33 6.15 -29.72
C SER A 122 -2.88 6.56 -29.39
N LEU A 123 -2.32 7.50 -30.16
CA LEU A 123 -1.03 8.13 -29.85
C LEU A 123 -1.01 8.82 -28.47
N PRO A 124 -2.01 9.63 -28.08
CA PRO A 124 -2.11 10.17 -26.73
C PRO A 124 -2.05 9.10 -25.63
N ALA A 125 -2.71 7.95 -25.81
CA ALA A 125 -2.65 6.86 -24.83
C ALA A 125 -1.25 6.28 -24.67
N ARG A 126 -0.49 6.17 -25.77
CA ARG A 126 0.92 5.72 -25.73
C ARG A 126 1.81 6.71 -25.00
N VAL A 127 1.64 8.01 -25.26
CA VAL A 127 2.39 9.07 -24.54
C VAL A 127 2.02 9.08 -23.06
N LEU A 128 0.73 8.99 -22.74
CA LEU A 128 0.27 8.94 -21.34
C LEU A 128 0.83 7.72 -20.60
N GLN A 129 0.82 6.56 -21.25
CA GLN A 129 1.44 5.37 -20.69
C GLN A 129 2.94 5.55 -20.50
N ASP A 130 3.65 6.14 -21.47
CA ASP A 130 5.09 6.33 -21.41
C ASP A 130 5.54 7.10 -20.16
N GLN A 131 4.70 8.03 -19.67
CA GLN A 131 4.94 8.77 -18.43
C GLN A 131 4.99 7.88 -17.18
N ILE A 132 4.43 6.66 -17.20
CA ILE A 132 4.61 5.69 -16.11
C ILE A 132 6.10 5.31 -15.93
N GLY A 133 6.90 5.41 -17.00
CA GLY A 133 8.36 5.23 -16.94
C GLY A 133 9.07 6.22 -16.01
N ALA A 134 8.41 7.31 -15.59
CA ALA A 134 8.90 8.24 -14.56
C ALA A 134 8.78 7.69 -13.14
N LEU A 135 7.96 6.67 -12.90
CA LEU A 135 7.79 6.09 -11.58
C LEU A 135 8.92 5.11 -11.25
N PHE A 136 9.13 4.89 -9.95
CA PHE A 136 10.01 3.84 -9.44
C PHE A 136 9.22 2.53 -9.34
N PRO A 137 9.56 1.49 -10.12
CA PRO A 137 8.74 0.26 -10.20
C PRO A 137 8.65 -0.52 -8.88
N LEU A 138 9.64 -0.39 -8.01
CA LEU A 138 9.71 -1.10 -6.73
C LEU A 138 9.65 -0.17 -5.51
N SER A 139 9.09 1.03 -5.66
CA SER A 139 9.05 2.03 -4.57
C SER A 139 8.44 1.47 -3.28
N ALA A 140 7.37 0.68 -3.36
CA ALA A 140 6.72 0.07 -2.19
C ALA A 140 7.70 -0.79 -1.36
N MET A 141 8.60 -1.54 -2.01
CA MET A 141 9.60 -2.37 -1.33
C MET A 141 10.65 -1.54 -0.60
N VAL A 142 10.93 -0.33 -1.10
CA VAL A 142 11.93 0.59 -0.52
C VAL A 142 11.31 1.44 0.61
N VAL A 143 10.07 1.88 0.43
CA VAL A 143 9.39 2.77 1.40
C VAL A 143 8.97 2.02 2.66
N ALA A 144 8.57 0.75 2.56
CA ALA A 144 8.17 -0.05 3.73
C ALA A 144 9.25 -0.11 4.84
N PRO A 145 10.52 -0.50 4.60
CA PRO A 145 11.53 -0.50 5.65
C PRO A 145 11.86 0.90 6.19
N LEU A 146 11.64 1.97 5.41
CA LEU A 146 11.78 3.35 5.90
C LEU A 146 10.62 3.72 6.86
N LEU A 147 9.40 3.30 6.55
CA LEU A 147 8.24 3.46 7.44
C LEU A 147 8.44 2.69 8.75
N GLU A 148 8.93 1.45 8.66
CA GLU A 148 9.31 0.64 9.82
C GLU A 148 10.35 1.36 10.69
N ALA A 149 11.45 1.82 10.09
CA ALA A 149 12.50 2.53 10.81
C ALA A 149 12.02 3.86 11.42
N ALA A 150 11.07 4.52 10.79
CA ALA A 150 10.42 5.73 11.32
C ALA A 150 9.36 5.42 12.40
N GLY A 151 9.05 4.14 12.64
CA GLY A 151 8.02 3.71 13.58
C GLY A 151 6.61 4.12 13.15
N VAL A 152 6.33 4.11 11.85
CA VAL A 152 5.01 4.40 11.27
C VAL A 152 4.34 3.07 10.91
N LEU A 153 3.07 2.92 11.30
CA LEU A 153 2.29 1.75 10.90
C LEU A 153 2.16 1.72 9.37
N HIS A 154 2.44 0.58 8.75
CA HIS A 154 2.38 0.35 7.32
C HIS A 154 2.18 -1.16 7.05
N PRO A 155 1.43 -1.55 6.01
CA PRO A 155 1.40 -2.94 5.59
C PRO A 155 2.76 -3.33 5.01
N ASN A 156 3.20 -4.57 5.21
CA ASN A 156 4.45 -5.06 4.64
C ASN A 156 4.21 -5.64 3.22
N PRO A 157 4.68 -4.97 2.15
CA PRO A 157 4.42 -5.40 0.79
C PRO A 157 5.40 -6.49 0.37
N ARG A 158 4.93 -7.50 -0.35
CA ARG A 158 5.75 -8.61 -0.83
C ARG A 158 5.69 -8.72 -2.33
N LEU A 159 6.84 -8.61 -2.98
CA LEU A 159 6.96 -8.82 -4.41
C LEU A 159 6.54 -10.26 -4.77
N VAL A 160 5.58 -10.39 -5.69
CA VAL A 160 5.07 -11.67 -6.17
C VAL A 160 4.68 -11.57 -7.64
N VAL A 161 4.66 -12.72 -8.32
CA VAL A 161 3.92 -12.89 -9.58
C VAL A 161 2.58 -13.52 -9.25
N LEU A 162 1.48 -12.90 -9.68
CA LEU A 162 0.17 -13.53 -9.59
C LEU A 162 0.08 -14.63 -10.65
N PRO A 163 -0.18 -15.91 -10.30
CA PRO A 163 -0.16 -16.98 -11.29
C PRO A 163 -1.31 -16.81 -12.29
N ASP A 164 -1.10 -17.27 -13.51
CA ASP A 164 -2.19 -17.49 -14.45
C ASP A 164 -2.98 -18.75 -14.08
N ASP A 165 -3.79 -18.67 -13.02
CA ASP A 165 -4.51 -19.80 -12.41
C ASP A 165 -6.04 -19.66 -12.59
N PRO A 166 -6.77 -20.74 -12.94
CA PRO A 166 -8.23 -20.73 -12.98
C PRO A 166 -8.94 -20.26 -11.70
N LEU A 167 -8.30 -20.36 -10.52
CA LEU A 167 -8.83 -19.84 -9.25
C LEU A 167 -9.04 -18.32 -9.26
N LEU A 168 -8.42 -17.59 -10.19
CA LEU A 168 -8.69 -16.17 -10.38
C LEU A 168 -10.05 -15.89 -11.03
N GLY A 169 -10.71 -16.89 -11.63
CA GLY A 169 -12.01 -16.73 -12.29
C GLY A 169 -12.01 -15.59 -13.30
N ASP A 170 -13.00 -14.71 -13.22
CA ASP A 170 -13.17 -13.53 -14.10
C ASP A 170 -12.00 -12.54 -14.01
N PHE A 171 -11.18 -12.59 -12.96
CA PHE A 171 -10.00 -11.73 -12.80
C PHE A 171 -8.76 -12.28 -13.50
N ARG A 172 -8.80 -13.53 -14.01
CA ARG A 172 -7.65 -14.19 -14.63
C ARG A 172 -7.10 -13.42 -15.82
N GLU A 173 -7.98 -12.98 -16.74
CA GLU A 173 -7.58 -12.26 -17.95
C GLU A 173 -6.85 -10.97 -17.64
N GLU A 174 -7.27 -10.26 -16.59
CA GLU A 174 -6.73 -8.95 -16.23
C GLU A 174 -5.47 -9.04 -15.35
N PHE A 175 -5.35 -10.07 -14.51
CA PHE A 175 -4.31 -10.14 -13.47
C PHE A 175 -3.35 -11.33 -13.59
N GLY A 176 -3.70 -12.37 -14.35
CA GLY A 176 -2.87 -13.57 -14.50
C GLY A 176 -1.49 -13.24 -15.09
N GLY A 177 -0.43 -13.71 -14.42
CA GLY A 177 0.95 -13.49 -14.82
C GLY A 177 1.53 -12.11 -14.49
N LEU A 178 0.75 -11.20 -13.88
CA LEU A 178 1.25 -9.87 -13.54
C LEU A 178 2.27 -9.92 -12.41
N LEU A 179 3.34 -9.15 -12.57
CA LEU A 179 4.24 -8.81 -11.48
C LEU A 179 3.62 -7.69 -10.64
N GLY A 180 3.60 -7.89 -9.33
CA GLY A 180 3.03 -6.94 -8.40
C GLY A 180 3.53 -7.15 -6.99
N TRP A 181 2.87 -6.53 -6.03
CA TRP A 181 3.06 -6.87 -4.63
C TRP A 181 1.76 -7.25 -3.96
N LEU A 182 1.88 -8.18 -3.00
CA LEU A 182 0.82 -8.61 -2.11
C LEU A 182 1.07 -8.02 -0.72
N GLU A 183 0.05 -7.41 -0.15
CA GLU A 183 0.10 -6.84 1.19
C GLU A 183 -1.17 -7.18 1.97
N VAL A 184 -1.06 -7.32 3.29
CA VAL A 184 -2.26 -7.37 4.14
C VAL A 184 -2.98 -6.04 4.01
N ARG A 185 -4.29 -6.10 3.82
CA ARG A 185 -5.13 -4.91 3.87
C ARG A 185 -5.34 -4.53 5.34
N PRO A 186 -5.01 -3.30 5.77
CA PRO A 186 -5.28 -2.87 7.13
C PRO A 186 -6.79 -2.71 7.34
N ASP A 187 -7.46 -3.72 7.85
CA ASP A 187 -8.90 -3.74 8.17
C ASP A 187 -9.10 -4.23 9.62
N GLU A 188 -10.31 -4.01 10.12
CA GLU A 188 -10.77 -4.51 11.42
C GLU A 188 -10.83 -6.04 11.42
N GLY A 189 -10.66 -6.65 12.60
CA GLY A 189 -10.84 -8.09 12.75
C GLY A 189 -12.32 -8.49 12.65
N PRO A 190 -12.60 -9.77 12.42
CA PRO A 190 -13.96 -10.27 12.44
C PRO A 190 -14.60 -10.09 13.82
N ASP A 191 -15.90 -9.80 13.86
CA ASP A 191 -16.71 -9.77 15.08
C ASP A 191 -16.20 -8.87 16.23
N GLY A 192 -15.45 -7.81 15.89
CA GLY A 192 -14.91 -6.84 16.85
C GLY A 192 -13.57 -7.25 17.47
N GLU A 193 -12.98 -8.35 17.02
CA GLU A 193 -11.63 -8.75 17.40
C GLU A 193 -10.57 -7.75 16.88
N PRO A 194 -9.42 -7.63 17.56
CA PRO A 194 -8.31 -6.81 17.09
C PRO A 194 -7.91 -7.17 15.66
N GLY A 195 -7.92 -6.17 14.78
CA GLY A 195 -7.52 -6.30 13.39
C GLY A 195 -6.03 -6.02 13.18
N PHE A 196 -5.72 -5.34 12.08
CA PHE A 196 -4.35 -4.98 11.74
C PHE A 196 -3.66 -4.20 12.87
N ALA A 197 -2.42 -4.60 13.20
CA ALA A 197 -1.61 -4.06 14.29
C ALA A 197 -2.31 -4.07 15.67
N GLY A 198 -3.28 -4.97 15.89
CA GLY A 198 -4.05 -5.05 17.14
C GLY A 198 -5.08 -3.93 17.31
N SER A 199 -5.38 -3.19 16.25
CA SER A 199 -6.36 -2.10 16.28
C SER A 199 -7.79 -2.62 16.33
N THR A 200 -8.63 -2.07 17.21
CA THR A 200 -10.06 -2.43 17.29
C THR A 200 -10.91 -1.77 16.22
N ARG A 201 -10.53 -0.57 15.75
CA ARG A 201 -11.18 0.12 14.62
C ARG A 201 -10.18 0.58 13.58
N ILE A 202 -10.53 0.45 12.30
CA ILE A 202 -9.71 0.96 11.20
C ILE A 202 -10.58 1.68 10.19
N VAL A 203 -10.37 2.98 10.06
CA VAL A 203 -11.21 3.86 9.23
C VAL A 203 -10.41 4.59 8.16
N GLY A 204 -11.10 5.05 7.12
CA GLY A 204 -10.52 6.01 6.15
C GLY A 204 -10.61 7.44 6.68
N SER A 205 -9.88 8.36 6.06
CA SER A 205 -9.83 9.77 6.46
C SER A 205 -11.20 10.47 6.60
N PRO A 206 -12.20 10.25 5.70
CA PRO A 206 -13.51 10.87 5.87
C PRO A 206 -14.19 10.47 7.17
N ARG A 207 -14.17 9.17 7.50
CA ARG A 207 -14.77 8.65 8.73
C ARG A 207 -13.97 9.03 9.97
N LEU A 208 -12.65 9.18 9.88
CA LEU A 208 -11.86 9.75 10.96
C LEU A 208 -12.34 11.18 11.28
N LEU A 209 -12.50 12.02 10.25
CA LEU A 209 -12.92 13.41 10.45
C LEU A 209 -14.26 13.49 11.19
N GLU A 210 -15.24 12.67 10.80
CA GLU A 210 -16.52 12.54 11.52
C GLU A 210 -16.32 12.20 13.00
N ARG A 211 -15.42 11.25 13.33
CA ARG A 211 -15.14 10.89 14.74
C ARG A 211 -14.52 12.03 15.54
N LEU A 212 -13.59 12.77 14.94
CA LEU A 212 -12.94 13.92 15.58
C LEU A 212 -13.94 15.05 15.86
N GLU A 213 -14.95 15.22 15.01
CA GLU A 213 -16.04 16.18 15.21
C GLU A 213 -17.05 15.70 16.27
N GLU A 214 -17.32 14.39 16.33
CA GLU A 214 -18.25 13.77 17.28
C GLU A 214 -17.77 13.88 18.73
N SER A 215 -16.46 13.82 19.00
CA SER A 215 -15.94 13.80 20.37
C SER A 215 -14.51 14.33 20.52
N PRO A 216 -14.22 15.17 21.54
CA PRO A 216 -12.85 15.59 21.86
C PRO A 216 -11.98 14.45 22.44
N LEU A 217 -12.58 13.30 22.75
CA LEU A 217 -11.88 12.10 23.19
C LEU A 217 -11.25 11.34 22.02
N GLU A 218 -11.72 11.55 20.79
CA GLU A 218 -11.12 10.98 19.58
C GLU A 218 -9.97 11.92 19.14
N GLN A 219 -8.73 11.44 19.19
CA GLN A 219 -7.53 12.27 18.96
C GLN A 219 -6.57 11.60 18.00
N VAL A 220 -6.02 12.36 17.05
CA VAL A 220 -4.92 11.87 16.20
C VAL A 220 -3.61 11.91 16.96
N ASP A 221 -2.80 10.86 16.85
CA ASP A 221 -1.40 10.92 17.27
C ASP A 221 -0.62 11.83 16.30
N ALA A 222 -0.50 13.10 16.69
CA ALA A 222 0.14 14.13 15.87
C ALA A 222 1.61 13.82 15.57
N GLN A 223 2.32 13.12 16.47
CA GLN A 223 3.73 12.77 16.25
C GLN A 223 3.87 11.64 15.24
N ALA A 224 3.02 10.62 15.31
CA ALA A 224 2.97 9.56 14.30
C ALA A 224 2.58 10.11 12.92
N TYR A 225 1.61 11.00 12.88
CA TYR A 225 1.21 11.66 11.63
C TYR A 225 2.30 12.56 11.07
N LEU A 226 2.96 13.36 11.91
CA LEU A 226 4.10 14.17 11.48
C LEU A 226 5.24 13.31 10.92
N ARG A 227 5.59 12.19 11.56
CA ARG A 227 6.61 11.26 11.07
C ARG A 227 6.26 10.72 9.68
N ALA A 228 5.01 10.29 9.48
CA ALA A 228 4.55 9.81 8.17
C ALA A 228 4.64 10.90 7.10
N ARG A 229 4.21 12.13 7.41
CA ARG A 229 4.26 13.27 6.47
C ARG A 229 5.68 13.73 6.16
N LEU A 230 6.59 13.70 7.14
CA LEU A 230 8.01 13.99 6.91
C LEU A 230 8.65 12.93 6.01
N LEU A 231 8.25 11.67 6.15
CA LEU A 231 8.71 10.63 5.24
C LEU A 231 8.18 10.84 3.81
N ASP A 232 6.90 11.22 3.65
CA ASP A 232 6.35 11.60 2.33
C ASP A 232 7.20 12.71 1.68
N VAL A 233 7.59 13.75 2.44
CA VAL A 233 8.49 14.81 1.94
C VAL A 233 9.87 14.25 1.59
N PHE A 234 10.44 13.40 2.44
CA PHE A 234 11.77 12.83 2.26
C PHE A 234 11.87 11.98 0.99
N VAL A 235 10.86 11.16 0.70
CA VAL A 235 10.82 10.29 -0.50
C VAL A 235 10.25 10.99 -1.73
N GLY A 236 9.82 12.25 -1.59
CA GLY A 236 9.20 13.03 -2.66
C GLY A 236 7.87 12.45 -3.10
N ASP A 237 7.00 12.06 -2.16
CA ASP A 237 5.63 11.65 -2.45
C ASP A 237 4.73 12.89 -2.62
N TRP A 238 4.53 13.29 -3.88
CA TRP A 238 3.68 14.42 -4.26
C TRP A 238 2.22 14.05 -4.51
N ASP A 239 1.86 12.76 -4.42
CA ASP A 239 0.51 12.25 -4.70
C ASP A 239 -0.22 11.78 -3.43
N ARG A 240 0.32 12.08 -2.24
CA ARG A 240 -0.33 11.71 -0.98
C ARG A 240 -1.67 12.43 -0.76
N HIS A 241 -2.78 11.73 -0.98
CA HIS A 241 -4.14 12.25 -0.82
C HIS A 241 -4.98 11.50 0.26
N PRO A 242 -6.11 12.05 0.74
CA PRO A 242 -6.85 11.52 1.89
C PRO A 242 -7.28 10.05 1.79
N ASP A 243 -7.54 9.52 0.59
CA ASP A 243 -7.95 8.11 0.41
C ASP A 243 -6.79 7.13 0.55
N GLN A 244 -5.55 7.62 0.48
CA GLN A 244 -4.35 6.81 0.69
C GLN A 244 -3.98 6.66 2.16
N TRP A 245 -4.80 7.18 3.07
CA TRP A 245 -4.64 6.94 4.50
C TRP A 245 -5.70 5.99 5.02
N ARG A 246 -5.25 5.16 5.96
CA ARG A 246 -6.10 4.51 6.95
C ARG A 246 -5.67 4.92 8.33
N TRP A 247 -6.55 4.74 9.29
CA TRP A 247 -6.36 5.19 10.65
C TRP A 247 -6.75 4.07 11.60
N ALA A 248 -5.79 3.58 12.38
CA ALA A 248 -5.99 2.58 13.42
C ALA A 248 -6.22 3.26 14.77
N SER A 249 -7.25 2.83 15.51
CA SER A 249 -7.54 3.36 16.84
C SER A 249 -6.98 2.47 17.95
N PHE A 250 -6.42 3.11 18.98
CA PHE A 250 -6.01 2.44 20.22
C PHE A 250 -6.56 3.21 21.42
N GLU A 251 -7.12 2.49 22.39
CA GLU A 251 -7.59 3.10 23.63
C GLU A 251 -6.41 3.56 24.50
N ARG A 252 -6.52 4.76 25.08
CA ARG A 252 -5.54 5.37 25.98
C ARG A 252 -6.24 6.05 27.15
N GLY A 253 -6.56 5.26 28.17
CA GLY A 253 -7.38 5.74 29.28
C GLY A 253 -8.76 6.11 28.77
N ASP A 254 -9.17 7.36 28.95
CA ASP A 254 -10.47 7.86 28.51
C ASP A 254 -10.47 8.39 27.06
N THR A 255 -9.32 8.41 26.38
CA THR A 255 -9.22 8.88 24.99
C THR A 255 -8.95 7.73 24.02
N VAL A 256 -9.29 7.96 22.76
CA VAL A 256 -8.98 7.09 21.64
C VAL A 256 -7.94 7.79 20.79
N SER A 257 -6.80 7.13 20.58
CA SER A 257 -5.71 7.66 19.77
C SER A 257 -5.69 7.01 18.39
N TRP A 258 -5.74 7.83 17.33
CA TRP A 258 -5.71 7.40 15.94
C TRP A 258 -4.30 7.51 15.34
N TYR A 259 -3.81 6.39 14.84
CA TYR A 259 -2.50 6.25 14.21
C TYR A 259 -2.64 6.15 12.69
N PRO A 260 -1.82 6.88 11.93
CA PRO A 260 -1.85 6.84 10.48
C PRO A 260 -1.26 5.53 9.93
N ILE A 261 -1.87 5.05 8.85
CA ILE A 261 -1.39 3.94 8.03
C ILE A 261 -1.40 4.41 6.57
N PRO A 262 -0.28 4.89 6.01
CA PRO A 262 -0.19 5.23 4.59
C PRO A 262 -0.32 3.96 3.73
N ARG A 263 -0.90 4.12 2.53
CA ARG A 263 -1.24 3.04 1.58
C ARG A 263 -0.77 3.33 0.16
#